data_AF-A0A0Q4EJY1-F1
#
_entry.id   AF-A0A0Q4EJY1-F1
#
_cell.length_a   1.000
_cell.length_b   1.000
_cell.length_c   1.000
_cell.angle_alpha   90.00
_cell.angle_beta   90.00
_cell.angle_gamma   90.00
#
_symmetry.space_group_name_H-M   'P 1'
#
loop_
_entity.id
_entity.type
_entity.pdbx_description
1 polymer ?
#
loop_
_entity_poly.entity_id
_entity_poly.type
_entity_poly.pdbx_seq_one_letter_code
_entity_poly.pdbx_strand_id
1 'polypeptide(L)'
;MKTKKIKSIINNVEKYVTFKYDSTHIKLKFSEADNFTKVYTAEDIYQCLAKVRADFPHIKFLCKGAKINVRPSSMASQMSGGMVAYELTLGKRATREDLVNIFDFEEHNLTSDPNEQYNFYKKWITSIGADRTETADPKDSND
;
A
#
# COMPACT_ATOMS: atom_id res chain seq x y z
N MET A 1 -17.34 9.34 7.76
CA MET A 1 -16.40 9.62 6.64
C MET A 1 -15.28 10.53 7.13
N LYS A 2 -14.03 10.11 6.98
CA LYS A 2 -12.82 10.86 7.40
C LYS A 2 -12.23 11.63 6.23
N THR A 3 -11.48 12.69 6.51
CA THR A 3 -10.77 13.50 5.50
C THR A 3 -9.30 13.57 5.85
N LYS A 4 -8.43 13.39 4.84
CA LYS A 4 -6.98 13.56 4.96
C LYS A 4 -6.50 14.40 3.79
N LYS A 5 -5.71 15.44 4.10
CA LYS A 5 -4.93 16.18 3.12
C LYS A 5 -3.52 15.62 3.12
N ILE A 6 -2.97 15.33 1.95
CA ILE A 6 -1.58 14.90 1.81
C ILE A 6 -0.87 15.77 0.78
N LYS A 7 0.45 15.87 0.91
CA LYS A 7 1.29 16.50 -0.11
C LYS A 7 1.38 15.60 -1.34
N SER A 8 1.57 16.22 -2.50
CA SER A 8 1.74 15.58 -3.79
C SER A 8 2.58 16.47 -4.69
N ILE A 9 3.26 15.91 -5.67
CA ILE A 9 3.93 16.68 -6.72
C ILE A 9 3.15 16.47 -8.01
N ILE A 10 2.73 17.59 -8.62
CA ILE A 10 1.96 17.64 -9.86
C ILE A 10 2.62 18.68 -10.75
N ASN A 11 3.07 18.27 -11.94
CA ASN A 11 3.85 19.13 -12.85
C ASN A 11 5.06 19.78 -12.15
N ASN A 12 5.81 19.01 -11.36
CA ASN A 12 6.95 19.45 -10.54
C ASN A 12 6.64 20.52 -9.47
N VAL A 13 5.37 20.78 -9.18
CA VAL A 13 4.95 21.69 -8.11
C VAL A 13 4.36 20.89 -6.96
N GLU A 14 4.83 21.16 -5.74
CA GLU A 14 4.23 20.61 -4.53
C GLU A 14 2.84 21.22 -4.31
N LYS A 15 1.83 20.37 -4.15
CA LYS A 15 0.44 20.74 -3.89
C LYS A 15 -0.16 19.81 -2.84
N TYR A 16 -1.23 20.27 -2.20
CA TYR A 16 -2.05 19.42 -1.35
C TYR A 16 -3.21 18.83 -2.14
N VAL A 17 -3.44 17.53 -2.00
CA VAL A 17 -4.62 16.83 -2.49
C VAL A 17 -5.44 16.30 -1.33
N THR A 18 -6.73 16.06 -1.57
CA THR A 18 -7.67 15.61 -0.54
C THR A 18 -8.17 14.21 -0.81
N PHE A 19 -8.06 13.35 0.21
CA PHE A 19 -8.73 12.06 0.29
C PHE A 19 -9.85 12.11 1.32
N LYS A 20 -11.07 11.76 0.92
CA LYS A 20 -12.18 11.48 1.83
C LYS A 20 -12.43 9.98 1.82
N TYR A 21 -12.47 9.33 2.97
CA TYR A 21 -12.55 7.88 3.02
C TYR A 21 -13.46 7.35 4.12
N ASP A 22 -13.98 6.16 3.87
CA ASP A 22 -14.71 5.32 4.81
C ASP A 22 -14.06 3.94 4.80
N SER A 23 -13.26 3.66 5.84
CA SER A 23 -12.55 2.39 6.00
C SER A 23 -13.45 1.26 6.48
N THR A 24 -14.69 1.55 6.89
CA THR A 24 -15.67 0.51 7.26
C THR A 24 -16.39 0.01 6.00
N HIS A 25 -16.71 0.92 5.07
CA HIS A 25 -17.41 0.62 3.82
C HIS A 25 -16.49 0.54 2.59
N ILE A 26 -15.17 0.59 2.81
CA ILE A 26 -14.11 0.54 1.79
C ILE A 26 -14.40 1.46 0.59
N LYS A 27 -14.52 2.75 0.88
CA LYS A 27 -14.74 3.79 -0.14
C LYS A 27 -13.71 4.89 0.03
N LEU A 28 -13.01 5.22 -1.05
CA LEU A 28 -12.04 6.31 -1.11
C LEU A 28 -12.45 7.30 -2.20
N LYS A 29 -12.55 8.57 -1.84
CA LYS A 29 -12.80 9.67 -2.75
C LYS A 29 -11.54 10.52 -2.84
N PHE A 30 -11.01 10.66 -4.06
CA PHE A 30 -9.87 11.51 -4.38
C PHE A 30 -10.37 12.83 -4.99
N SER A 31 -9.67 13.92 -4.70
CA SER A 31 -9.92 15.25 -5.26
C SER A 31 -8.60 16.04 -5.33
N GLU A 32 -8.23 16.46 -6.53
CA GLU A 32 -7.07 17.31 -6.81
C GLU A 32 -7.40 18.81 -6.65
N ALA A 33 -8.66 19.18 -6.94
CA ALA A 33 -9.19 20.53 -6.84
C ALA A 33 -10.71 20.47 -6.56
N ASP A 34 -11.31 21.60 -6.16
CA ASP A 34 -12.73 21.66 -5.73
C ASP A 34 -13.73 21.14 -6.79
N ASN A 35 -13.38 21.23 -8.07
CA ASN A 35 -14.25 20.84 -9.18
C ASN A 35 -14.01 19.42 -9.72
N PHE A 36 -13.02 18.69 -9.18
CA PHE A 36 -12.71 17.33 -9.60
C PHE A 36 -12.81 16.36 -8.43
N THR A 37 -13.56 15.27 -8.61
CA THR A 37 -13.53 14.16 -7.68
C THR A 37 -13.79 12.82 -8.36
N LYS A 38 -13.11 11.78 -7.90
CA LYS A 38 -13.35 10.39 -8.33
C LYS A 38 -13.43 9.48 -7.11
N VAL A 39 -14.34 8.51 -7.18
CA VAL A 39 -14.61 7.55 -6.09
C VAL A 39 -14.11 6.18 -6.48
N TYR A 40 -13.48 5.50 -5.53
CA TYR A 40 -12.84 4.21 -5.66
C TYR A 40 -13.36 3.25 -4.61
N THR A 41 -13.56 2.00 -5.04
CA THR A 41 -13.85 0.85 -4.18
C THR A 41 -12.91 -0.30 -4.55
N ALA A 42 -12.52 -1.09 -3.56
CA ALA A 42 -11.61 -2.22 -3.67
C ALA A 42 -11.78 -3.12 -2.43
N GLU A 43 -10.82 -4.02 -2.18
CA GLU A 43 -10.79 -4.89 -1.01
C GLU A 43 -10.48 -4.11 0.27
N ASP A 44 -9.64 -3.07 0.18
CA ASP A 44 -9.31 -2.18 1.29
C ASP A 44 -8.94 -0.75 0.81
N ILE A 45 -8.69 0.18 1.75
CA ILE A 45 -8.32 1.57 1.39
C ILE A 45 -6.93 1.64 0.72
N TYR A 46 -6.01 0.73 1.04
CA TYR A 46 -4.70 0.65 0.39
C TYR A 46 -4.84 0.31 -1.11
N GLN A 47 -5.70 -0.64 -1.46
CA GLN A 47 -6.02 -0.99 -2.85
C GLN A 47 -6.81 0.11 -3.56
N CYS A 48 -7.70 0.81 -2.86
CA CYS A 48 -8.30 2.03 -3.40
C CYS A 48 -7.24 3.08 -3.76
N LEU A 49 -6.24 3.30 -2.88
CA LEU A 49 -5.13 4.21 -3.15
C LEU A 49 -4.24 3.74 -4.30
N ALA A 50 -4.05 2.42 -4.46
CA ALA A 50 -3.36 1.84 -5.62
C ALA A 50 -4.09 2.17 -6.94
N LYS A 51 -5.43 2.06 -6.97
CA LYS A 51 -6.24 2.45 -8.13
C LYS A 51 -6.14 3.95 -8.45
N VAL A 52 -6.12 4.81 -7.42
CA VAL A 52 -5.90 6.26 -7.60
C VAL A 52 -4.54 6.48 -8.28
N ARG A 53 -3.47 5.87 -7.78
CA ARG A 53 -2.13 6.03 -8.35
C ARG A 53 -2.03 5.55 -9.80
N ALA A 54 -2.68 4.43 -10.12
CA ALA A 54 -2.73 3.90 -11.48
C ALA A 54 -3.50 4.83 -12.45
N ASP A 55 -4.56 5.49 -11.98
CA ASP A 55 -5.32 6.45 -12.79
C ASP A 55 -4.61 7.80 -12.98
N PHE A 56 -3.78 8.20 -12.01
CA PHE A 56 -3.05 9.46 -12.01
C PHE A 56 -1.53 9.23 -11.93
N PRO A 57 -0.90 8.56 -12.92
CA PRO A 57 0.53 8.25 -12.87
C PRO A 57 1.43 9.50 -12.94
N HIS A 58 0.86 10.63 -13.38
CA HIS A 58 1.53 11.93 -13.41
C HIS A 58 1.53 12.66 -12.05
N ILE A 59 0.80 12.14 -11.05
CA ILE A 59 0.76 12.68 -9.69
C ILE A 59 1.63 11.81 -8.78
N LYS A 60 2.67 12.41 -8.20
CA LYS A 60 3.48 11.74 -7.18
C LYS A 60 2.88 12.03 -5.80
N PHE A 61 2.12 11.08 -5.27
CA PHE A 61 1.51 11.17 -3.93
C PHE A 61 2.57 10.98 -2.84
N LEU A 62 2.81 12.00 -2.01
CA LEU A 62 3.85 11.99 -0.99
C LEU A 62 3.36 11.34 0.31
N CYS A 63 3.15 10.02 0.26
CA CYS A 63 2.69 9.24 1.40
C CYS A 63 3.23 7.80 1.44
N LYS A 64 3.26 7.20 2.63
CA LYS A 64 3.75 5.84 2.86
C LYS A 64 3.04 4.79 2.01
N GLY A 65 1.73 4.93 1.77
CA GLY A 65 0.96 4.02 0.93
C GLY A 65 1.42 3.97 -0.54
N ALA A 66 2.18 4.98 -0.99
CA ALA A 66 2.79 5.02 -2.31
C ALA A 66 4.23 4.49 -2.32
N LYS A 67 4.83 4.15 -1.18
CA LYS A 67 6.22 3.67 -1.09
C LYS A 67 6.33 2.23 -1.59
N ILE A 68 7.36 1.93 -2.39
CA ILE A 68 7.58 0.63 -3.04
C ILE A 68 7.59 -0.53 -2.04
N ASN A 69 8.13 -0.32 -0.84
CA ASN A 69 8.26 -1.36 0.18
C ASN A 69 7.17 -1.33 1.25
N VAL A 70 6.08 -0.57 1.07
CA VAL A 70 4.96 -0.54 2.03
C VAL A 70 3.81 -1.38 1.52
N ARG A 71 3.36 -2.33 2.35
CA ARG A 71 2.20 -3.19 2.03
C ARG A 71 1.49 -3.67 3.30
N PRO A 72 0.15 -3.69 3.35
CA PRO A 72 -0.57 -4.32 4.45
C PRO A 72 -0.45 -5.85 4.40
N SER A 73 -0.41 -6.49 5.57
CA SER A 73 -0.69 -7.93 5.66
C SER A 73 -2.21 -8.17 5.54
N SER A 74 -2.64 -9.39 5.22
CA SER A 74 -4.07 -9.72 5.17
C SER A 74 -4.79 -9.42 6.49
N MET A 75 -4.12 -9.67 7.62
CA MET A 75 -4.65 -9.35 8.95
C MET A 75 -4.73 -7.84 9.20
N ALA A 76 -3.66 -7.09 8.89
CA ALA A 76 -3.65 -5.63 9.06
C ALA A 76 -4.69 -4.95 8.17
N SER A 77 -4.87 -5.45 6.94
CA SER A 77 -5.90 -5.01 6.01
C SER A 77 -7.30 -5.18 6.61
N GLN A 78 -7.66 -6.39 7.05
CA GLN A 78 -8.97 -6.68 7.65
C GLN A 78 -9.24 -5.88 8.92
N MET A 79 -8.26 -5.77 9.82
CA MET A 79 -8.44 -5.08 11.10
C MET A 79 -8.51 -3.55 10.98
N SER A 80 -7.88 -2.97 9.95
CA SER A 80 -7.77 -1.50 9.80
C SER A 80 -8.52 -0.94 8.59
N GLY A 81 -9.15 -1.78 7.77
CA GLY A 81 -9.68 -1.40 6.46
C GLY A 81 -8.56 -0.96 5.49
N GLY A 82 -7.35 -1.52 5.63
CA GLY A 82 -6.18 -1.18 4.81
C GLY A 82 -5.50 0.15 5.15
N MET A 83 -5.82 0.76 6.29
CA MET A 83 -5.23 2.03 6.73
C MET A 83 -3.82 1.88 7.32
N VAL A 84 -3.50 0.69 7.80
CA VAL A 84 -2.23 0.35 8.45
C VAL A 84 -1.49 -0.69 7.60
N ALA A 85 -0.21 -0.44 7.36
CA ALA A 85 0.66 -1.28 6.55
C ALA A 85 2.02 -1.48 7.23
N TYR A 86 2.83 -2.40 6.71
CA TYR A 86 4.22 -2.58 7.14
C TYR A 86 5.17 -1.97 6.12
N GLU A 87 6.18 -1.25 6.59
CA GLU A 87 7.34 -0.87 5.79
C GLU A 87 8.37 -2.01 5.80
N LEU A 88 8.48 -2.71 4.68
CA LEU A 88 9.23 -3.97 4.57
C LEU A 88 10.70 -3.71 4.28
N THR A 89 11.57 -4.47 4.93
CA THR A 89 13.02 -4.45 4.70
C THR A 89 13.48 -5.83 4.28
N LEU A 90 14.21 -5.94 3.16
CA LEU A 90 14.73 -7.23 2.68
C LEU A 90 15.64 -7.88 3.74
N GLY A 91 15.50 -9.18 3.94
CA GLY A 91 16.24 -9.93 4.95
C GLY A 91 15.73 -9.75 6.39
N LYS A 92 14.73 -8.87 6.62
CA LYS A 92 14.14 -8.62 7.95
C LYS A 92 12.65 -9.00 7.94
N ARG A 93 12.23 -9.84 8.89
CA ARG A 93 10.81 -10.09 9.15
C ARG A 93 10.15 -8.83 9.72
N ALA A 94 8.96 -8.52 9.22
CA ALA A 94 8.22 -7.34 9.67
C ALA A 94 7.71 -7.55 11.09
N THR A 95 7.78 -6.50 11.89
CA THR A 95 7.38 -6.43 13.29
C THR A 95 6.41 -5.27 13.50
N ARG A 96 5.87 -5.13 14.72
CA ARG A 96 4.99 -4.00 15.06
C ARG A 96 5.67 -2.64 14.93
N GLU A 97 6.99 -2.57 15.06
CA GLU A 97 7.76 -1.34 14.91
C GLU A 97 7.81 -0.85 13.46
N ASP A 98 7.57 -1.76 12.51
CA ASP A 98 7.55 -1.45 11.08
C ASP A 98 6.15 -0.99 10.60
N LEU A 99 5.18 -0.82 11.51
CA LEU A 99 3.83 -0.37 11.18
C LEU A 99 3.80 1.13 10.85
N VAL A 100 3.13 1.47 9.75
CA VAL A 100 2.94 2.85 9.28
C VAL A 100 1.47 3.09 8.89
N ASN A 101 1.01 4.34 8.96
CA ASN A 101 -0.25 4.71 8.33
C ASN A 101 -0.02 5.03 6.85
N ILE A 102 -0.89 4.54 5.97
CA ILE A 102 -0.72 4.72 4.52
C ILE A 102 -0.73 6.19 4.07
N PHE A 103 -1.27 7.12 4.88
CA PHE A 103 -1.27 8.55 4.59
C PHE A 103 -0.23 9.35 5.38
N ASP A 104 0.67 8.71 6.11
CA ASP A 104 1.83 9.39 6.69
C ASP A 104 2.75 9.89 5.57
N PHE A 105 3.39 11.03 5.79
CA PHE A 105 4.25 11.66 4.79
C PHE A 105 5.46 10.78 4.44
N GLU A 106 5.78 10.73 3.16
CA GLU A 106 6.97 10.07 2.61
C GLU A 106 7.25 10.67 1.24
N GLU A 107 8.50 10.81 0.85
CA GLU A 107 8.90 11.38 -0.44
C GLU A 107 9.92 10.53 -1.22
N HIS A 108 10.48 9.52 -0.55
CA HIS A 108 11.51 8.63 -1.08
C HIS A 108 10.92 7.29 -1.52
N ASN A 109 11.49 6.72 -2.60
CA ASN A 109 11.15 5.39 -3.11
C ASN A 109 9.64 5.18 -3.33
N LEU A 110 8.98 6.22 -3.83
CA LEU A 110 7.57 6.21 -4.17
C LEU A 110 7.34 5.67 -5.57
N THR A 111 6.19 5.05 -5.79
CA THR A 111 5.77 4.53 -7.08
C THR A 111 4.31 4.86 -7.36
N SER A 112 3.99 5.09 -8.63
CA SER A 112 2.60 5.15 -9.11
C SER A 112 2.10 3.80 -9.62
N ASP A 113 3.00 2.82 -9.83
CA ASP A 113 2.66 1.48 -10.35
C ASP A 113 2.48 0.48 -9.19
N PRO A 114 1.25 -0.02 -8.95
CA PRO A 114 1.01 -1.05 -7.94
C PRO A 114 1.83 -2.34 -8.15
N ASN A 115 2.24 -2.65 -9.39
CA ASN A 115 3.03 -3.85 -9.67
C ASN A 115 4.44 -3.77 -9.08
N GLU A 116 5.02 -2.57 -8.93
CA GLU A 116 6.32 -2.42 -8.28
C GLU A 116 6.27 -2.82 -6.80
N GLN A 117 5.19 -2.42 -6.09
CA GLN A 117 4.97 -2.86 -4.70
C GLN A 117 4.74 -4.36 -4.60
N TYR A 118 3.99 -4.95 -5.53
CA TYR A 118 3.80 -6.41 -5.59
C TYR A 118 5.12 -7.15 -5.83
N ASN A 119 5.94 -6.66 -6.75
CA ASN A 119 7.24 -7.24 -7.06
C ASN A 119 8.22 -7.11 -5.88
N PHE A 120 8.22 -5.97 -5.18
CA PHE A 120 9.01 -5.81 -3.95
C PHE A 120 8.56 -6.81 -2.88
N TYR A 121 7.26 -6.96 -2.68
CA TYR A 121 6.73 -7.92 -1.70
C TYR A 121 7.17 -9.36 -1.98
N LYS A 122 7.15 -9.81 -3.25
CA LYS A 122 7.66 -11.13 -3.62
C LYS A 122 9.15 -11.29 -3.26
N LYS A 123 9.97 -10.29 -3.58
CA LYS A 123 11.40 -10.28 -3.20
C LYS A 123 11.58 -10.34 -1.69
N TRP A 124 10.74 -9.61 -0.94
CA TRP A 124 10.77 -9.62 0.51
C TRP A 124 10.45 -11.01 1.08
N ILE A 125 9.41 -11.69 0.59
CA ILE A 125 9.04 -13.06 1.00
C ILE A 125 10.21 -14.04 0.81
N THR A 126 10.84 -14.03 -0.36
CA THR A 126 12.04 -14.85 -0.63
C THR A 126 13.19 -14.47 0.32
N SER A 127 13.42 -13.18 0.54
CA SER A 127 14.54 -12.71 1.38
C SER A 127 14.45 -13.14 2.84
N ILE A 128 13.25 -13.44 3.35
CA ILE A 128 13.03 -13.93 4.73
C ILE A 128 12.80 -15.45 4.80
N GLY A 129 12.99 -16.17 3.69
CA GLY A 129 12.79 -17.61 3.56
C GLY A 129 11.33 -18.06 3.76
N ALA A 130 10.36 -17.18 3.48
CA ALA A 130 8.94 -17.46 3.59
C ALA A 130 8.32 -17.90 2.24
N ASP A 131 9.13 -18.06 1.21
CA ASP A 131 8.75 -18.55 -0.12
C ASP A 131 8.68 -20.08 -0.22
N ARG A 132 8.87 -20.78 0.90
CA ARG A 132 8.74 -22.24 0.97
C ARG A 132 7.28 -22.66 0.74
N THR A 133 6.96 -22.89 -0.53
CA THR A 133 6.05 -23.97 -0.91
C THR A 133 6.52 -25.25 -0.26
N GLU A 134 5.58 -26.01 0.32
CA GLU A 134 5.74 -27.41 0.68
C GLU A 134 6.47 -28.16 -0.46
N THR A 135 7.77 -28.37 -0.32
CA THR A 135 8.36 -29.59 -0.88
C THR A 135 7.80 -30.69 0.00
N ALA A 136 6.90 -31.48 -0.57
CA ALA A 136 6.42 -32.72 0.03
C ALA A 136 7.57 -33.43 0.73
N ASP A 137 7.43 -33.66 2.05
CA ASP A 137 8.21 -34.68 2.74
C ASP A 137 7.77 -36.02 2.13
N PRO A 138 8.61 -36.74 1.38
CA PRO A 138 8.40 -38.16 1.19
C PRO A 138 8.92 -38.82 2.47
N LYS A 139 8.10 -38.86 3.52
CA LYS A 139 8.39 -39.77 4.63
C LYS A 139 8.00 -41.17 4.20
N ASP A 140 8.99 -41.85 3.65
CA ASP A 140 9.32 -43.26 3.88
C ASP A 140 8.13 -44.22 3.94
N SER A 141 7.83 -44.82 2.78
CA SER A 141 7.56 -46.24 2.74
C SER A 141 8.76 -46.99 3.30
N ASN A 142 8.64 -47.56 4.48
CA ASN A 142 9.48 -48.68 4.91
C ASN A 142 8.61 -49.63 5.74
N ASP A 143 8.46 -50.83 5.16
CA ASP A 143 7.98 -52.12 5.66
C ASP A 143 6.64 -52.22 6.40
#